data_AF-A0A959V817-F1
#
_entry.id   AF-A0A959V817-F1
#
_cell.length_a   1.000
_cell.length_b   1.000
_cell.length_c   1.000
_cell.angle_alpha   90.00
_cell.angle_beta   90.00
_cell.angle_gamma   90.00
#
_symmetry.space_group_name_H-M   'P 1'
#
loop_
_entity.id
_entity.type
_entity.pdbx_description
1 polymer ?
#
loop_
_entity_poly.entity_id
_entity_poly.type
_entity_poly.pdbx_seq_one_letter_code
_entity_poly.pdbx_strand_id
1 'polypeptide(L)'
;MKFLSHLLLLLAAAPLCPAQNISFTLATPQPALIEVYSGSSASGDIDGDGDNDLLLVGLDPGRQTALYLNDGFGGFTEMITPFPDASSSVTRFVDL
;
A
#
# COMPACT_ATOMS: atom_id res chain seq x y z
N MET A 1 -28.61 -36.43 -43.35
CA MET A 1 -27.48 -35.66 -42.78
C MET A 1 -27.78 -34.18 -42.95
N LYS A 2 -28.28 -33.53 -41.89
CA LYS A 2 -28.55 -32.08 -41.80
C LYS A 2 -28.00 -31.62 -40.45
N PHE A 3 -27.48 -30.40 -40.44
CA PHE A 3 -26.46 -29.88 -39.54
C PHE A 3 -26.88 -29.71 -38.07
N LEU A 4 -25.88 -29.84 -37.20
CA LEU A 4 -25.85 -29.55 -35.77
C LEU A 4 -25.93 -28.03 -35.53
N SER A 5 -26.74 -27.53 -34.59
CA SER A 5 -26.42 -26.32 -33.84
C SER A 5 -27.23 -26.23 -32.54
N HIS A 6 -26.55 -26.49 -31.43
CA HIS A 6 -26.99 -26.11 -30.09
C HIS A 6 -27.15 -24.59 -30.04
N LEU A 7 -28.27 -24.06 -29.56
CA LEU A 7 -28.22 -22.81 -28.81
C LEU A 7 -29.19 -22.88 -27.64
N LEU A 8 -28.58 -23.24 -26.51
CA LEU A 8 -29.11 -23.20 -25.17
C LEU A 8 -29.57 -21.77 -24.85
N LEU A 9 -30.76 -21.66 -24.28
CA LEU A 9 -31.23 -20.44 -23.63
C LEU A 9 -30.29 -20.15 -22.45
N LEU A 10 -29.49 -19.09 -22.53
CA LEU A 10 -28.90 -18.50 -21.32
C LEU A 10 -29.15 -17.01 -21.39
N LEU A 11 -30.31 -16.62 -20.87
CA LEU A 11 -30.52 -15.27 -20.37
C LEU A 11 -29.36 -15.02 -19.41
N ALA A 12 -28.45 -14.13 -19.78
CA ALA A 12 -27.30 -13.80 -18.97
C ALA A 12 -27.82 -13.28 -17.62
N ALA A 13 -27.81 -14.13 -16.61
CA ALA A 13 -27.68 -13.68 -15.24
C ALA A 13 -26.29 -13.04 -15.19
N ALA A 14 -26.21 -11.74 -15.50
CA ALA A 14 -25.05 -10.97 -15.10
C ALA A 14 -24.89 -11.26 -13.60
N PRO A 15 -23.74 -11.79 -13.15
CA PRO A 15 -23.52 -11.90 -11.72
C PRO A 15 -23.69 -10.49 -11.18
N LEU A 16 -24.76 -10.28 -10.39
CA LEU A 16 -24.89 -9.10 -9.56
C LEU A 16 -23.60 -9.10 -8.75
N CYS A 17 -22.65 -8.23 -9.07
CA CYS A 17 -21.44 -8.11 -8.27
C CYS A 17 -21.96 -7.77 -6.87
N PRO A 18 -21.89 -8.69 -5.88
CA PRO A 18 -22.33 -8.34 -4.55
C PRO A 18 -21.47 -7.16 -4.13
N ALA A 19 -22.08 -6.13 -3.54
CA ALA A 19 -21.31 -5.05 -2.94
C ALA A 19 -20.29 -5.69 -1.99
N GLN A 20 -19.01 -5.55 -2.31
CA GLN A 20 -17.96 -6.09 -1.44
C GLN A 20 -17.88 -5.20 -0.21
N ASN A 21 -18.12 -5.79 0.95
CA ASN A 21 -17.84 -5.12 2.21
C ASN A 21 -16.32 -5.14 2.39
N ILE A 22 -15.66 -4.00 2.20
CA ILE A 22 -14.21 -3.87 2.40
C ILE A 22 -13.98 -3.80 3.91
N SER A 23 -13.53 -4.91 4.50
CA SER A 23 -13.14 -4.99 5.90
C SER A 23 -11.64 -4.75 6.01
N PHE A 24 -11.24 -3.76 6.80
CA PHE A 24 -9.84 -3.55 7.16
C PHE A 24 -9.49 -4.37 8.40
N THR A 25 -8.34 -5.03 8.36
CA THR A 25 -7.74 -5.69 9.53
C THR A 25 -6.32 -5.17 9.70
N LEU A 26 -5.84 -5.17 10.94
CA LEU A 26 -4.42 -4.96 11.20
C LEU A 26 -3.63 -6.13 10.61
N ALA A 27 -2.43 -5.82 10.10
CA ALA A 27 -1.49 -6.84 9.65
C ALA A 27 -1.03 -7.70 10.84
N THR A 28 -0.90 -9.00 10.62
CA THR A 28 -0.44 -9.97 11.62
C THR A 28 0.68 -10.84 11.04
N PRO A 29 1.93 -10.72 11.53
CA PRO A 29 2.38 -9.75 12.54
C PRO A 29 2.30 -8.31 12.03
N GLN A 30 2.25 -7.35 12.96
CA GLN A 30 2.38 -5.94 12.61
C GLN A 30 3.79 -5.69 12.05
N PRO A 31 3.94 -4.95 10.93
CA PRO A 31 5.25 -4.62 10.40
C PRO A 31 6.06 -3.80 11.42
N ALA A 32 7.37 -4.06 11.48
CA ALA A 32 8.28 -3.36 12.38
C ALA A 32 8.65 -2.00 11.77
N LEU A 33 7.84 -1.00 12.07
CA LEU A 33 8.05 0.40 11.69
C LEU A 33 8.40 1.20 12.94
N ILE A 34 9.10 2.32 12.76
CA ILE A 34 9.29 3.28 13.87
C ILE A 34 7.93 3.79 14.36
N GLU A 35 7.81 3.92 15.68
CA GLU A 35 6.68 4.61 16.29
C GLU A 35 7.00 6.10 16.39
N VAL A 36 6.13 6.94 15.84
CA VAL A 36 6.29 8.39 15.92
C VAL A 36 4.96 9.07 16.21
N TYR A 37 5.00 10.17 16.97
CA TYR A 37 3.87 11.07 17.16
C TYR A 37 4.12 12.43 16.48
N SER A 38 3.05 13.22 16.28
CA SER A 38 3.12 14.52 15.59
C SER A 38 3.81 14.43 14.21
N GLY A 39 3.55 13.32 13.51
CA GLY A 39 4.23 12.94 12.29
C GLY A 39 3.39 13.10 11.02
N SER A 40 3.98 12.68 9.90
CA SER A 40 3.33 12.55 8.59
C SER A 40 3.88 11.33 7.88
N SER A 41 3.09 10.76 6.98
CA SER A 41 3.47 9.63 6.16
C SER A 41 3.17 9.90 4.68
N ALA A 42 4.02 9.36 3.82
CA ALA A 42 3.81 9.34 2.38
C ALA A 42 4.13 7.96 1.84
N SER A 43 3.44 7.54 0.79
CA SER A 43 3.71 6.28 0.10
C SER A 43 3.89 6.50 -1.41
N GLY A 44 4.71 5.66 -2.03
CA GLY A 44 5.03 5.72 -3.46
C GLY A 44 6.04 4.64 -3.82
N ASP A 45 6.09 4.25 -5.09
CA ASP A 45 7.08 3.31 -5.62
C ASP A 45 8.40 4.06 -5.88
N ILE A 46 9.39 3.90 -4.98
CA ILE A 46 10.62 4.71 -4.98
C ILE A 46 11.76 3.95 -5.65
N ASP A 47 11.77 2.62 -5.56
CA ASP A 47 12.80 1.78 -6.17
C ASP A 47 12.39 1.19 -7.54
N GLY A 48 11.13 1.38 -7.95
CA GLY A 48 10.62 1.07 -9.28
C GLY A 48 10.25 -0.40 -9.46
N ASP A 49 10.01 -1.13 -8.37
CA ASP A 49 9.66 -2.55 -8.41
C ASP A 49 8.14 -2.81 -8.53
N GLY A 50 7.34 -1.74 -8.41
CA GLY A 50 5.89 -1.76 -8.54
C GLY A 50 5.14 -1.90 -7.22
N ASP A 51 5.82 -2.00 -6.09
CA ASP A 51 5.24 -1.99 -4.76
C ASP A 51 5.41 -0.59 -4.11
N ASN A 52 4.37 -0.15 -3.38
CA ASN A 52 4.44 1.16 -2.72
C ASN A 52 5.29 1.10 -1.45
N ASP A 53 6.33 1.91 -1.41
CA ASP A 53 7.18 2.17 -0.25
C ASP A 53 6.56 3.18 0.71
N LEU A 54 7.16 3.34 1.88
CA LEU A 54 6.64 4.18 2.95
C LEU A 54 7.71 5.11 3.54
N LEU A 55 7.46 6.41 3.51
CA LEU A 55 8.23 7.42 4.25
C LEU A 55 7.46 7.85 5.50
N LEU A 56 8.07 7.72 6.66
CA LEU A 56 7.56 8.19 7.95
C LEU A 56 8.43 9.32 8.49
N VAL A 57 7.78 10.37 8.99
CA VAL A 57 8.43 11.46 9.74
C VAL A 57 7.67 11.74 11.02
N GLY A 58 8.36 12.17 12.07
CA GLY A 58 7.69 12.54 13.32
C GLY A 58 8.63 12.68 14.51
N LEU A 59 8.09 12.49 15.70
CA LEU A 59 8.81 12.60 16.96
C LEU A 59 8.79 11.28 17.73
N ASP A 60 9.96 10.85 18.20
CA ASP A 60 10.14 9.89 19.29
C ASP A 60 11.64 9.77 19.68
N PRO A 61 12.03 10.04 20.93
CA PRO A 61 11.89 11.34 21.61
C PRO A 61 12.47 12.54 20.82
N GLY A 62 13.24 12.31 19.76
CA GLY A 62 13.76 13.34 18.84
C GLY A 62 13.00 13.36 17.51
N ARG A 63 13.41 14.20 16.57
CA ARG A 63 12.89 14.14 15.19
C ARG A 63 13.39 12.86 14.53
N GLN A 64 12.54 12.21 13.76
CA GLN A 64 12.89 11.01 13.01
C GLN A 64 12.41 11.11 11.57
N THR A 65 13.18 10.53 10.66
CA THR A 65 12.77 10.30 9.28
C THR A 65 13.25 8.92 8.82
N ALA A 66 12.31 8.03 8.52
CA ALA A 66 12.61 6.67 8.10
C ALA A 66 11.90 6.36 6.79
N LEU A 67 12.65 5.79 5.85
CA LEU A 67 12.12 5.24 4.61
C LEU A 67 12.13 3.72 4.69
N TYR A 68 11.01 3.12 4.33
CA TYR A 68 10.82 1.67 4.30
C TYR A 68 10.50 1.21 2.90
N LEU A 69 11.32 0.30 2.36
CA LEU A 69 11.03 -0.39 1.10
C LEU A 69 10.09 -1.56 1.34
N ASN A 70 9.03 -1.65 0.56
CA ASN A 70 8.02 -2.70 0.66
C ASN A 70 8.33 -3.85 -0.30
N ASP A 71 8.25 -5.09 0.18
CA ASP A 71 8.49 -6.27 -0.67
C ASP A 71 7.23 -6.79 -1.41
N GLY A 72 6.11 -6.08 -1.30
CA GLY A 72 4.82 -6.48 -1.88
C GLY A 72 4.06 -7.56 -1.11
N PHE A 73 4.69 -8.19 -0.13
CA PHE A 73 4.13 -9.26 0.72
C PHE A 73 3.92 -8.80 2.17
N GLY A 74 4.12 -7.52 2.44
CA GLY A 74 3.95 -6.90 3.75
C GLY A 74 5.22 -6.88 4.60
N GLY A 75 6.36 -7.24 4.02
CA GLY A 75 7.67 -7.03 4.59
C GLY A 75 8.18 -5.62 4.27
N PHE A 76 8.73 -4.94 5.27
CA PHE A 76 9.31 -3.61 5.12
C PHE A 76 10.77 -3.63 5.56
N THR A 77 11.66 -3.07 4.75
CA THR A 77 13.09 -2.91 5.07
C THR A 77 13.40 -1.43 5.22
N GLU A 78 13.87 -1.03 6.41
CA GLU A 78 14.30 0.34 6.65
C GLU A 78 15.60 0.66 5.88
N MET A 79 15.61 1.79 5.20
CA MET A 79 16.75 2.28 4.44
C MET A 79 17.40 3.49 5.11
N ILE A 80 18.73 3.51 5.08
CA ILE A 80 19.49 4.71 5.42
C ILE A 80 19.28 5.73 4.30
N THR A 81 18.75 6.90 4.64
CA THR A 81 18.48 7.97 3.68
C THR A 81 19.33 9.20 3.96
N PRO A 82 19.54 10.08 2.96
CA PRO A 82 20.11 11.41 3.18
C PRO A 82 19.07 12.41 3.70
N PHE A 83 17.84 11.99 4.04
CA PHE A 83 16.80 12.91 4.48
C PHE A 83 17.12 13.42 5.89
N PRO A 84 16.98 14.74 6.13
CA PRO A 84 17.14 15.28 7.46
C PRO A 84 15.96 14.88 8.34
N ASP A 85 16.22 14.68 9.63
CA ASP A 85 15.17 14.41 10.60
C ASP A 85 14.16 15.55 10.69
N ALA A 86 12.90 15.26 10.38
CA ALA A 86 11.80 16.20 10.38
C ALA A 86 10.65 15.77 11.31
N SER A 87 9.92 16.76 11.82
CA SER A 87 8.70 16.56 12.61
C SER A 87 7.67 17.63 12.26
N SER A 88 6.38 17.32 12.33
CA SER A 88 5.30 18.27 12.03
C SER A 88 5.38 18.89 10.62
N SER A 89 5.81 18.11 9.63
CA SER A 89 5.88 18.46 8.22
C SER A 89 4.82 17.72 7.41
N VAL A 90 4.54 18.16 6.18
CA VAL A 90 3.80 17.35 5.19
C VAL A 90 4.84 16.59 4.37
N THR A 91 4.77 15.27 4.32
CA THR A 91 5.56 14.46 3.39
C THR A 91 4.78 14.17 2.12
N ARG A 92 5.46 14.26 0.97
CA ARG A 92 4.89 13.90 -0.34
C ARG A 92 6.00 13.53 -1.29
N PHE A 93 5.79 12.47 -2.07
CA PHE A 93 6.54 12.23 -3.30
C PHE A 93 5.98 13.13 -4.40
N VAL A 94 6.83 13.99 -4.96
CA VAL A 94 6.43 15.01 -5.96
C VAL A 94 6.57 14.50 -7.39
N ASP A 95 7.34 13.43 -7.58
CA ASP A 95 7.59 12.80 -8.87
C ASP A 95 7.07 11.36 -8.82
N LEU A 96 5.82 11.19 -9.25
CA LEU A 96 5.15 9.94 -9.64
C LEU A 96 4.18 10.27 -10.77
#